data_AF-A0A3B6BZQ9-F1
#
_entry.id   AF-A0A3B6BZQ9-F1
#
_cell.length_a   1.000
_cell.length_b   1.000
_cell.length_c   1.000
_cell.angle_alpha   90.00
_cell.angle_beta   90.00
_cell.angle_gamma   90.00
#
_symmetry.space_group_name_H-M   'P 1'
#
loop_
_entity.id
_entity.type
_entity.pdbx_description
1 polymer ?
#
loop_
_entity_poly.entity_id
_entity_poly.type
_entity_poly.pdbx_seq_one_letter_code
_entity_poly.pdbx_strand_id
1 'polypeptide(L)'
;MEEMKDAPVPEGEEPKSTVQIVEEVLLKSVKQSTFLTNVGLQSSRNNSRKATAEVFAHVRDLEQKLQRSELQADLVQEELAAIKMKAEESEAARDKEL
;
A
#
# COMPACT_ATOMS: atom_id res chain seq x y z
N MET A 1 -14.33 -24.47 14.58
CA MET A 1 -13.66 -25.80 14.65
C MET A 1 -14.59 -26.81 15.32
N GLU A 2 -15.17 -26.50 16.48
CA GLU A 2 -16.20 -27.35 17.13
C GLU A 2 -17.41 -27.62 16.22
N GLU A 3 -18.00 -26.58 15.60
CA GLU A 3 -19.15 -26.77 14.70
C GLU A 3 -18.88 -27.70 13.49
N MET A 4 -17.63 -27.81 13.02
CA MET A 4 -17.29 -28.70 11.90
C MET A 4 -17.04 -30.15 12.33
N LYS A 5 -16.83 -30.39 13.63
CA LYS A 5 -16.71 -31.73 14.19
C LYS A 5 -18.08 -32.37 14.40
N ASP A 6 -19.08 -31.56 14.73
CA ASP A 6 -20.45 -32.00 15.02
C ASP A 6 -21.37 -31.95 13.79
N ALA A 7 -20.82 -31.65 12.61
CA ALA A 7 -21.58 -31.58 11.37
C ALA A 7 -22.12 -32.98 10.99
N PRO A 8 -23.41 -33.10 10.62
CA PRO A 8 -23.99 -34.38 10.21
C PRO A 8 -23.24 -34.95 9.01
N VAL A 9 -22.72 -36.17 9.17
CA VAL A 9 -22.08 -36.90 8.06
C VAL A 9 -23.18 -37.44 7.14
N PRO A 10 -23.17 -37.12 5.84
CA PRO A 10 -24.14 -37.68 4.90
C PRO A 10 -24.02 -39.20 4.84
N GLU A 11 -25.14 -39.90 4.69
CA GLU A 11 -25.16 -41.37 4.67
C GLU A 11 -24.24 -41.92 3.57
N GLY A 12 -23.23 -42.71 3.98
CA GLY A 12 -22.29 -43.38 3.08
C GLY A 12 -20.87 -42.78 3.02
N GLU A 13 -20.62 -41.64 3.69
CA GLU A 13 -19.27 -41.07 3.76
C GLU A 13 -18.58 -41.35 5.11
N GLU A 14 -17.26 -41.51 5.09
CA GLU A 14 -16.48 -41.59 6.32
C GLU A 14 -16.41 -40.22 7.01
N PRO A 15 -16.50 -40.15 8.35
CA PRO A 15 -16.33 -38.91 9.07
C PRO A 15 -14.96 -38.29 8.78
N LYS A 16 -14.94 -36.98 8.51
CA LYS A 16 -13.69 -36.24 8.25
C LYS A 16 -12.72 -36.40 9.41
N SER A 17 -11.46 -36.71 9.09
CA SER A 17 -10.40 -36.77 10.10
C SER A 17 -10.15 -35.39 10.72
N THR A 18 -9.73 -35.34 11.98
CA THR A 18 -9.33 -34.10 12.66
C THR A 18 -8.31 -33.29 11.89
N VAL A 19 -7.39 -33.95 11.17
CA VAL A 19 -6.39 -33.28 10.33
C VAL A 19 -7.05 -32.54 9.17
N GLN A 20 -8.02 -33.18 8.50
CA GLN A 20 -8.77 -32.57 7.40
C GLN A 20 -9.64 -31.41 7.88
N ILE A 21 -10.26 -31.54 9.06
CA ILE A 21 -11.04 -30.45 9.67
C ILE A 21 -10.14 -29.24 9.98
N VAL A 22 -8.96 -29.48 10.57
CA VAL A 22 -7.98 -28.42 10.84
C VAL A 22 -7.54 -27.75 9.54
N GLU A 23 -7.21 -28.53 8.52
CA GLU A 23 -6.82 -28.01 7.20
C GLU A 23 -7.93 -27.13 6.59
N GLU A 24 -9.18 -27.58 6.59
CA GLU A 24 -10.31 -26.83 6.04
C GLU A 24 -10.57 -25.52 6.80
N VAL A 25 -10.49 -25.54 8.14
CA VAL A 25 -10.63 -24.34 8.99
C VAL A 25 -9.50 -23.35 8.72
N LEU A 26 -8.27 -23.83 8.58
CA LEU A 26 -7.13 -22.98 8.25
C LEU A 26 -7.28 -22.38 6.85
N LEU A 27 -7.70 -23.15 5.85
CA LEU A 27 -7.97 -22.61 4.51
C LEU A 27 -9.07 -21.55 4.49
N LYS A 28 -10.14 -21.73 5.26
CA LYS A 28 -11.24 -20.76 5.38
C LYS A 28 -10.79 -19.48 6.11
N SER A 29 -10.14 -19.62 7.25
CA SER A 29 -9.67 -18.48 8.05
C SER A 29 -8.59 -17.67 7.34
N VAL A 30 -7.66 -18.32 6.65
CA VAL A 30 -6.65 -17.63 5.83
C VAL A 30 -7.31 -16.80 4.75
N LYS A 31 -8.37 -17.30 4.08
CA LYS A 31 -9.10 -16.55 3.04
C LYS A 31 -9.88 -15.33 3.56
N GLN A 32 -10.31 -15.37 4.82
CA GLN A 32 -11.12 -14.30 5.43
C GLN A 32 -10.31 -13.27 6.24
N SER A 33 -9.02 -13.51 6.45
CA SER A 33 -8.20 -12.65 7.30
C SER A 33 -7.79 -11.36 6.60
N THR A 34 -8.45 -10.26 6.95
CA THR A 34 -8.13 -8.89 6.52
C THR A 34 -6.73 -8.48 6.93
N PHE A 35 -6.26 -8.90 8.11
CA PHE A 35 -4.89 -8.65 8.55
C PHE A 35 -3.88 -9.24 7.56
N LEU A 36 -4.03 -10.53 7.21
CA LEU A 36 -3.15 -11.20 6.26
C LEU A 36 -3.23 -10.59 4.86
N THR A 37 -4.39 -10.06 4.46
CA THR A 37 -4.53 -9.27 3.22
C THR A 37 -3.71 -7.99 3.30
N ASN A 38 -3.86 -7.22 4.38
CA ASN A 38 -3.22 -5.92 4.55
C ASN A 38 -1.70 -6.02 4.63
N VAL A 39 -1.17 -7.09 5.24
CA VAL A 39 0.28 -7.32 5.33
C VAL A 39 0.85 -8.13 4.16
N GLY A 40 0.05 -8.40 3.12
CA GLY A 40 0.51 -9.07 1.90
C GLY A 40 0.85 -10.56 2.06
N LEU A 41 0.41 -11.20 3.16
CA LEU A 41 0.71 -12.60 3.48
C LEU A 41 -0.38 -13.58 2.99
N GLN A 42 -1.48 -13.11 2.40
CA GLN A 42 -2.54 -13.94 1.82
C GLN A 42 -2.15 -14.71 0.53
N SER A 43 -0.85 -14.87 0.27
CA SER A 43 -0.37 -15.47 -0.96
C SER A 43 -0.75 -16.96 -1.03
N SER A 44 -1.70 -17.29 -1.92
CA SER A 44 -1.74 -18.59 -2.58
C SER A 44 -0.31 -18.95 -3.02
N ARG A 45 0.07 -20.22 -2.85
CA ARG A 45 1.42 -20.82 -2.97
C ARG A 45 2.20 -20.49 -4.26
N ASN A 46 1.59 -19.74 -5.19
CA ASN A 46 2.01 -19.48 -6.56
C ASN A 46 2.27 -17.96 -6.81
N ASN A 47 1.88 -17.06 -5.92
CA ASN A 47 1.87 -15.60 -6.17
C ASN A 47 3.03 -14.83 -5.54
N SER A 48 3.85 -15.44 -4.68
CA SER A 48 4.86 -14.74 -3.87
C SER A 48 5.90 -13.99 -4.71
N ARG A 49 6.28 -14.53 -5.88
CA ARG A 49 7.22 -13.90 -6.82
C ARG A 49 6.60 -12.76 -7.65
N LYS A 50 5.30 -12.85 -7.96
CA LYS A 50 4.58 -11.77 -8.66
C LYS A 50 4.32 -10.58 -7.74
N ALA A 51 3.92 -10.86 -6.49
CA ALA A 51 3.69 -9.83 -5.48
C ALA A 51 4.97 -9.02 -5.18
N THR A 52 6.15 -9.66 -5.16
CA THR A 52 7.41 -8.92 -4.97
C THR A 52 7.71 -8.00 -6.14
N ALA A 53 7.58 -8.48 -7.38
CA ALA A 53 7.85 -7.66 -8.58
C ALA A 53 6.90 -6.45 -8.69
N GLU A 54 5.61 -6.62 -8.38
CA GLU A 54 4.63 -5.53 -8.35
C GLU A 54 4.96 -4.49 -7.27
N VAL A 55 5.36 -4.94 -6.07
CA VAL A 55 5.81 -4.04 -4.99
C VAL A 55 7.05 -3.26 -5.41
N PHE A 56 8.06 -3.90 -6.01
CA PHE A 56 9.26 -3.19 -6.50
C PHE A 56 8.94 -2.17 -7.59
N ALA A 57 8.03 -2.51 -8.52
CA ALA A 57 7.59 -1.57 -9.55
C ALA A 57 6.87 -0.35 -8.94
N HIS A 58 6.05 -0.57 -7.92
CA HIS A 58 5.33 0.49 -7.23
C HIS A 58 6.27 1.40 -6.43
N VAL A 59 7.26 0.83 -5.73
CA VAL A 59 8.29 1.59 -5.01
C VAL A 59 9.05 2.51 -5.98
N ARG A 60 9.47 1.99 -7.14
CA ARG A 60 10.15 2.80 -8.16
C ARG A 60 9.28 3.96 -8.68
N ASP A 61 7.99 3.72 -8.89
CA ASP A 61 7.05 4.77 -9.31
C ASP A 61 6.90 5.87 -8.24
N LEU A 62 6.85 5.49 -6.96
CA LEU A 62 6.80 6.44 -5.85
C LEU A 62 8.09 7.26 -5.73
N GLU A 63 9.25 6.63 -5.87
CA GLU A 63 10.55 7.32 -5.88
C GLU A 63 10.63 8.34 -7.01
N GLN A 64 10.17 7.98 -8.21
CA GLN A 64 10.16 8.89 -9.35
C GLN A 64 9.20 10.08 -9.14
N LYS A 65 8.03 9.83 -8.55
CA LYS A 65 7.07 10.90 -8.19
C LYS A 65 7.64 11.84 -7.14
N LEU A 66 8.36 11.30 -6.15
CA LEU A 66 9.02 12.09 -5.12
C LEU A 66 10.06 13.03 -5.73
N GLN A 67 10.97 12.49 -6.55
CA GLN A 67 11.99 13.30 -7.24
C GLN A 67 11.37 14.41 -8.09
N ARG A 68 10.29 14.11 -8.83
CA ARG A 68 9.58 15.13 -9.62
C ARG A 68 8.96 16.20 -8.73
N SER A 69 8.40 15.83 -7.59
CA SER A 69 7.80 16.76 -6.65
C SER A 69 8.84 17.67 -6.00
N GLU A 70 10.02 17.14 -5.65
CA GLU A 70 11.13 17.92 -5.10
C GLU A 70 11.61 18.98 -6.10
N LEU A 71 11.85 18.59 -7.36
CA LEU A 71 12.23 19.52 -8.42
C LEU A 71 11.17 20.61 -8.66
N GLN A 72 9.89 20.25 -8.56
CA GLN A 72 8.80 21.23 -8.70
C GLN A 72 8.76 22.20 -7.52
N ALA A 73 9.01 21.71 -6.30
CA ALA A 73 9.07 22.55 -5.11
C ALA A 73 10.23 23.55 -5.20
N ASP A 74 11.40 23.10 -5.65
CA ASP A 74 12.58 23.95 -5.84
C ASP A 74 12.31 25.08 -6.86
N LEU A 75 11.69 24.75 -8.00
CA LEU A 75 11.29 25.75 -8.99
C LEU A 75 10.33 26.79 -8.43
N VAL A 76 9.32 26.36 -7.68
CA VAL A 76 8.35 27.29 -7.06
C VAL A 76 9.04 28.19 -6.03
N GLN A 77 9.99 27.66 -5.25
CA GLN A 77 10.76 28.48 -4.31
C GLN A 77 11.63 29.52 -5.03
N GLU A 78 12.28 29.15 -6.13
CA GLU A 78 13.07 30.07 -6.94
C GLU A 78 12.22 31.18 -7.55
N GLU A 79 11.06 30.85 -8.13
CA GLU A 79 10.13 31.84 -8.67
C GLU A 79 9.62 32.81 -7.59
N LEU A 80 9.26 32.30 -6.41
CA LEU A 80 8.84 33.12 -5.29
C LEU A 80 9.96 34.04 -4.81
N ALA A 81 11.21 33.56 -4.75
CA ALA A 81 12.36 34.38 -4.38
C ALA A 81 12.59 35.50 -5.40
N ALA A 82 12.49 35.22 -6.70
CA ALA A 82 12.62 36.21 -7.76
C ALA A 82 11.52 37.28 -7.71
N ILE A 83 10.27 36.87 -7.44
CA ILE A 83 9.16 37.81 -7.26
C ILE A 83 9.38 38.69 -6.04
N LYS A 84 9.81 38.10 -4.92
CA LYS A 84 10.07 38.84 -3.68
C LYS A 84 11.16 39.89 -3.88
N MET A 85 12.27 39.53 -4.53
CA MET A 85 13.35 40.46 -4.84
C MET A 85 12.86 41.64 -5.69
N LYS A 86 12.07 41.37 -6.74
CA LYS A 86 11.49 42.43 -7.58
C LYS A 86 10.52 43.33 -6.81
N ALA A 87 9.76 42.76 -5.87
CA ALA A 87 8.86 43.53 -5.03
C ALA A 87 9.65 44.47 -4.08
N GLU A 88 10.69 43.95 -3.43
CA GLU A 88 11.58 44.74 -2.57
C GLU A 88 12.30 45.86 -3.36
N GLU A 89 12.78 45.58 -4.58
CA GLU A 89 13.36 46.59 -5.46
C GLU A 89 12.36 47.69 -5.86
N SER A 90 11.12 47.30 -6.18
CA SER A 90 10.05 48.24 -6.52
C SER A 90 9.64 49.11 -5.32
N GLU A 91 9.62 48.54 -4.12
CA GLU A 91 9.31 49.27 -2.88
C GLU A 91 10.43 50.26 -2.55
N ALA A 92 11.70 49.82 -2.61
CA ALA A 92 12.86 50.67 -2.39
C ALA A 92 13.00 51.81 -3.43
N ALA A 93 12.54 51.61 -4.66
CA ALA A 93 12.47 52.66 -5.67
C ALA A 93 11.38 53.69 -5.34
N ARG A 94 10.22 53.24 -4.86
CA ARG A 94 9.10 54.11 -4.48
C ARG A 94 9.42 54.96 -3.24
N ASP A 95 10.11 54.39 -2.26
CA ASP A 95 10.52 55.11 -1.04
C ASP A 95 11.57 56.20 -1.31
N LYS A 96 12.28 56.13 -2.44
CA LYS A 96 13.25 57.16 -2.87
C LYS A 96 12.62 58.31 -3.67
N GLU A 97 11.38 58.16 -4.15
CA GLU A 97 10.63 59.20 -4.88
C GLU A 97 9.74 60.07 -3.96
N LEU A 98 9.70 59.78 -2.66
CA LEU A 98 9.02 60.58 -1.62
C LEU A 98 10.02 61.45 -0.83
#